data_AF-A0A9D5PJG7-F1
#
_entry.id   AF-A0A9D5PJG7-F1
#
_cell.length_a   1.000
_cell.length_b   1.000
_cell.length_c   1.000
_cell.angle_alpha   90.00
_cell.angle_beta   90.00
_cell.angle_gamma   90.00
#
_symmetry.space_group_name_H-M   'P 1'
#
loop_
_entity.id
_entity.type
_entity.pdbx_description
1 polymer ?
#
loop_
_entity_poly.entity_id
_entity_poly.type
_entity_poly.pdbx_seq_one_letter_code
_entity_poly.pdbx_strand_id
1 'polypeptide(L)'
;MSFFSQSRARHIELGRRGEAAAVRFFRQRNCVILARNWRFTTAHDGNGELDIVLLDGETLVFAEVKTLRRAHKYLPGGNLHEKQKRRIRRGARAYCRKFSIPENLEKRFDLVEVLHSGRRVQDIALHENYMSFSLTEVPSGTIL
;
A
#
# COMPACT_ATOMS: atom_id res chain seq x y z
N MET A 1 -20.63 -26.95 4.26
CA MET A 1 -19.70 -25.95 3.66
C MET A 1 -19.75 -24.67 4.50
N SER A 2 -18.63 -24.22 5.08
CA SER A 2 -18.59 -23.16 6.10
C SER A 2 -18.76 -21.74 5.52
N PHE A 3 -19.76 -21.00 6.00
CA PHE A 3 -20.04 -19.59 5.65
C PHE A 3 -18.82 -18.65 5.86
N PHE A 4 -17.94 -18.95 6.82
CA PHE A 4 -16.75 -18.14 7.10
C PHE A 4 -15.71 -18.17 5.97
N SER A 5 -15.59 -19.30 5.26
CA SER A 5 -14.66 -19.45 4.13
C SER A 5 -15.08 -18.57 2.94
N GLN A 6 -16.40 -18.50 2.66
CA GLN A 6 -16.93 -17.70 1.55
C GLN A 6 -16.77 -16.19 1.79
N SER A 7 -16.96 -15.70 3.02
CA SER A 7 -16.81 -14.28 3.36
C SER A 7 -15.36 -13.79 3.14
N ARG A 8 -14.38 -14.57 3.60
CA ARG A 8 -12.95 -14.27 3.41
C ARG A 8 -12.54 -14.32 1.94
N ALA A 9 -13.02 -15.31 1.18
CA ALA A 9 -12.76 -15.40 -0.26
C ALA A 9 -13.28 -14.18 -1.01
N ARG A 10 -14.51 -13.72 -0.69
CA ARG A 10 -15.11 -12.51 -1.28
C ARG A 10 -14.35 -11.23 -0.91
N HIS A 11 -13.79 -11.16 0.31
CA HIS A 11 -12.95 -10.03 0.73
C HIS A 11 -11.62 -10.01 -0.03
N ILE A 12 -10.96 -11.16 -0.18
CA ILE A 12 -9.71 -11.29 -0.95
C ILE A 12 -9.93 -10.93 -2.41
N GLU A 13 -11.00 -11.44 -3.03
CA GLU A 13 -11.32 -11.13 -4.42
C GLU A 13 -11.60 -9.64 -4.62
N LEU A 14 -12.34 -9.01 -3.69
CA LEU A 14 -12.58 -7.58 -3.72
C LEU A 14 -11.27 -6.78 -3.62
N GLY A 15 -10.39 -7.14 -2.69
CA GLY A 15 -9.07 -6.50 -2.55
C GLY A 15 -8.26 -6.57 -3.84
N ARG A 16 -8.19 -7.75 -4.48
CA ARG A 16 -7.49 -7.92 -5.77
C ARG A 16 -8.07 -7.03 -6.87
N ARG A 17 -9.39 -6.85 -6.90
CA ARG A 17 -10.05 -5.97 -7.88
C ARG A 17 -9.72 -4.50 -7.64
N GLY A 18 -9.67 -4.08 -6.37
CA GLY A 18 -9.27 -2.73 -6.01
C GLY A 18 -7.81 -2.45 -6.38
N GLU A 19 -6.89 -3.35 -6.05
CA GLU A 19 -5.48 -3.22 -6.46
C GLU A 19 -5.34 -3.16 -7.99
N ALA A 20 -6.04 -4.02 -8.73
CA ALA A 20 -6.03 -3.99 -10.19
C ALA A 20 -6.59 -2.66 -10.75
N ALA A 21 -7.56 -2.05 -10.07
CA ALA A 21 -8.08 -0.73 -10.45
C ALA A 21 -7.07 0.39 -10.16
N ALA A 22 -6.42 0.37 -9.01
CA ALA A 22 -5.36 1.31 -8.65
C ALA A 22 -4.18 1.24 -9.63
N VAL A 23 -3.76 0.03 -10.02
CA VAL A 23 -2.72 -0.16 -11.05
C VAL A 23 -3.10 0.47 -12.40
N ARG A 24 -4.36 0.27 -12.86
CA ARG A 24 -4.83 0.90 -14.10
C ARG A 24 -4.85 2.42 -14.00
N PHE A 25 -5.30 2.94 -12.87
CA PHE A 25 -5.34 4.37 -12.59
C PHE A 25 -3.96 5.02 -12.63
N PHE A 26 -2.95 4.41 -11.99
CA PHE A 26 -1.57 4.89 -12.04
C PHE A 26 -0.98 4.84 -13.45
N ARG A 27 -1.23 3.75 -14.20
CA ARG A 27 -0.76 3.63 -15.59
C ARG A 27 -1.37 4.70 -16.51
N GLN A 28 -2.64 5.05 -16.31
CA GLN A 28 -3.30 6.13 -17.06
C GLN A 28 -2.70 7.51 -16.76
N ARG A 29 -1.99 7.65 -15.65
CA ARG A 29 -1.24 8.86 -15.26
C ARG A 29 0.25 8.78 -15.62
N ASN A 30 0.63 7.84 -16.48
CA ASN A 30 2.01 7.60 -16.92
C ASN A 30 2.97 7.15 -15.80
N CYS A 31 2.46 6.71 -14.65
CA CYS A 31 3.31 6.12 -13.62
C CYS A 31 3.80 4.72 -14.05
N VAL A 32 5.02 4.36 -13.65
CA VAL A 32 5.63 3.05 -13.95
C VAL A 32 5.46 2.12 -12.75
N ILE A 33 4.75 1.00 -12.94
CA ILE A 33 4.56 0.01 -11.88
C ILE A 33 5.81 -0.88 -11.77
N LEU A 34 6.49 -0.82 -10.62
CA LEU A 34 7.69 -1.60 -10.33
C LEU A 34 7.36 -2.94 -9.66
N ALA A 35 6.40 -2.94 -8.73
CA ALA A 35 6.00 -4.15 -8.01
C ALA A 35 4.53 -4.09 -7.57
N ARG A 36 3.95 -5.28 -7.35
CA ARG A 36 2.60 -5.48 -6.82
C ARG A 36 2.62 -6.62 -5.81
N ASN A 37 1.83 -6.52 -4.74
CA ASN A 37 1.78 -7.51 -3.65
C ASN A 37 3.17 -7.93 -3.17
N TRP A 38 4.10 -6.97 -3.06
CA TRP A 38 5.47 -7.29 -2.69
C TRP A 38 5.53 -7.63 -1.20
N ARG A 39 6.08 -8.80 -0.88
CA ARG A 39 6.16 -9.32 0.49
C ARG A 39 7.60 -9.56 0.87
N PHE A 40 7.89 -9.31 2.13
CA PHE A 40 9.19 -9.54 2.73
C PHE A 40 9.03 -10.13 4.12
N THR A 41 9.88 -11.07 4.47
CA THR A 41 9.95 -11.65 5.79
C THR A 41 11.41 -11.85 6.16
N THR A 42 11.80 -11.44 7.37
CA THR A 42 13.06 -11.84 7.97
C THR A 42 12.83 -12.27 9.40
N ALA A 43 13.74 -13.11 9.90
CA ALA A 43 13.74 -13.54 11.29
C ALA A 43 13.84 -12.36 12.28
N HIS A 44 14.42 -11.22 11.85
CA HIS A 44 14.71 -10.08 12.72
C HIS A 44 13.71 -8.91 12.59
N ASP A 45 13.28 -8.56 11.36
CA ASP A 45 12.42 -7.38 11.12
C ASP A 45 10.92 -7.74 11.09
N GLY A 46 10.58 -9.04 11.10
CA GLY A 46 9.23 -9.54 10.92
C GLY A 46 8.72 -9.38 9.48
N ASN A 47 7.40 -9.36 9.31
CA ASN A 47 6.76 -9.32 8.00
C ASN A 47 6.52 -7.88 7.52
N GLY A 48 6.94 -7.59 6.28
CA GLY A 48 6.64 -6.38 5.51
C GLY A 48 5.82 -6.72 4.27
N GLU A 49 4.95 -5.80 3.87
CA GLU A 49 4.13 -5.95 2.67
C GLU A 49 3.84 -4.57 2.07
N LEU A 50 3.91 -4.50 0.75
CA LEU A 50 3.62 -3.33 -0.08
C LEU A 50 2.62 -3.74 -1.16
N ASP A 51 1.47 -3.05 -1.23
CA ASP A 51 0.45 -3.36 -2.23
C ASP A 51 0.94 -3.01 -3.63
N ILE A 52 1.45 -1.78 -3.82
CA ILE A 52 2.01 -1.30 -5.09
C ILE A 52 3.28 -0.49 -4.83
N VAL A 53 4.31 -0.74 -5.63
CA VAL A 53 5.50 0.13 -5.74
C VAL A 53 5.55 0.67 -7.16
N LEU A 54 5.71 1.98 -7.32
CA LEU A 54 5.68 2.64 -8.62
C LEU A 54 6.62 3.85 -8.67
N LEU A 55 6.96 4.30 -9.88
CA LEU A 55 7.57 5.60 -10.13
C LEU A 55 6.51 6.57 -10.66
N ASP A 56 6.45 7.74 -10.04
CA ASP A 56 5.72 8.90 -10.52
C ASP A 56 6.73 9.99 -10.87
N GLY A 57 7.07 10.11 -12.16
CA GLY A 57 8.27 10.83 -12.59
C GLY A 57 9.52 10.23 -11.95
N GLU A 58 10.24 11.04 -11.16
CA GLU A 58 11.45 10.64 -10.44
C GLU A 58 11.19 10.21 -8.99
N THR A 59 9.93 10.21 -8.55
CA THR A 59 9.57 9.87 -7.17
C THR A 59 9.22 8.39 -7.03
N LEU A 60 9.87 7.70 -6.10
CA LEU A 60 9.52 6.32 -5.73
C LEU A 60 8.33 6.32 -4.76
N VAL A 61 7.23 5.74 -5.20
CA VAL A 61 5.97 5.75 -4.46
C VAL A 61 5.65 4.36 -3.92
N PHE A 62 5.31 4.29 -2.64
CA PHE A 62 4.77 3.12 -1.98
C PHE A 62 3.28 3.36 -1.71
N ALA A 63 2.41 2.77 -2.54
CA ALA A 63 0.97 3.00 -2.47
C ALA A 63 0.26 1.82 -1.78
N GLU A 64 -0.46 2.09 -0.68
CA GLU A 64 -1.39 1.14 -0.04
C GLU A 64 -2.79 1.32 -0.65
N VAL A 65 -3.48 0.21 -0.91
CA VAL A 65 -4.80 0.21 -1.56
C VAL A 65 -5.89 -0.23 -0.58
N LYS A 66 -6.84 0.66 -0.29
CA LYS A 66 -8.06 0.35 0.44
C LYS A 66 -9.22 0.16 -0.52
N THR A 67 -9.76 -1.06 -0.58
CA THR A 67 -10.97 -1.33 -1.35
C THR A 67 -12.20 -1.21 -0.47
N LEU A 68 -13.14 -0.36 -0.86
CA LEU A 68 -14.30 0.00 -0.06
C LEU A 68 -15.57 -0.39 -0.80
N ARG A 69 -16.58 -0.87 -0.07
CA ARG A 69 -17.93 -1.02 -0.60
C ARG A 69 -18.75 0.18 -0.22
N ARG A 70 -19.59 0.66 -1.14
CA ARG A 70 -20.56 1.71 -0.84
C ARG A 70 -21.56 1.22 0.22
N ALA A 71 -21.27 1.48 1.49
CA ALA A 71 -22.28 1.61 2.53
C ALA A 71 -22.75 3.08 2.52
N HIS A 72 -24.01 3.34 2.83
CA HIS A 72 -24.67 4.64 2.62
C HIS A 72 -24.05 5.86 3.32
N LYS A 73 -22.95 5.69 4.07
CA LYS A 73 -22.10 6.76 4.59
C LYS A 73 -20.65 6.33 4.49
N TYR A 74 -19.96 6.77 3.45
CA TYR A 74 -18.52 6.70 3.40
C TYR A 74 -17.97 8.12 3.55
N LEU A 75 -17.07 8.30 4.50
CA LEU A 75 -16.25 9.50 4.66
C LEU A 75 -14.88 9.19 4.04
N PRO A 76 -14.46 9.89 2.98
CA PRO A 76 -13.11 9.81 2.42
C PRO A 76 -12.05 10.03 3.50
N GLY A 77 -10.92 9.29 3.43
CA GLY A 77 -9.82 9.42 4.39
C GLY A 77 -9.83 8.41 5.54
N GLY A 78 -10.28 7.18 5.30
CA GLY A 78 -10.26 6.13 6.31
C GLY A 78 -8.84 5.85 6.78
N ASN A 79 -8.50 6.21 8.02
CA ASN A 79 -7.11 6.22 8.46
C ASN A 79 -6.42 4.83 8.40
N LEU A 80 -5.17 4.77 7.93
CA LEU A 80 -4.34 3.56 8.13
C LEU A 80 -4.07 3.41 9.63
N HIS A 81 -4.35 2.22 10.16
CA HIS A 81 -4.00 1.93 11.55
C HIS A 81 -2.47 1.88 11.72
N GLU A 82 -1.95 2.19 12.91
CA GLU A 82 -0.50 2.19 13.16
C GLU A 82 0.18 0.84 12.83
N LYS A 83 -0.54 -0.29 12.97
CA LYS A 83 -0.04 -1.59 12.54
C LYS A 83 0.20 -1.67 11.02
N GLN A 84 -0.68 -1.08 10.22
CA GLN A 84 -0.51 -1.02 8.77
C GLN A 84 0.66 -0.12 8.41
N LYS A 85 0.72 1.09 8.99
CA LYS A 85 1.84 2.02 8.76
C LYS A 85 3.20 1.39 9.06
N ARG A 86 3.35 0.69 10.18
CA ARG A 86 4.59 -0.04 10.50
C ARG A 86 4.91 -1.14 9.47
N ARG A 87 3.92 -1.95 9.05
CA ARG A 87 4.11 -3.01 8.04
C ARG A 87 4.60 -2.43 6.72
N ILE A 88 3.99 -1.32 6.29
CA ILE A 88 4.33 -0.61 5.06
C ILE A 88 5.75 -0.02 5.16
N ARG A 89 6.08 0.69 6.26
CA ARG A 89 7.43 1.24 6.47
C ARG A 89 8.52 0.18 6.46
N ARG A 90 8.29 -0.97 7.11
CA ARG A 90 9.20 -2.12 7.05
C ARG A 90 9.36 -2.65 5.63
N GLY A 91 8.24 -2.80 4.92
CA GLY A 91 8.23 -3.20 3.52
C GLY A 91 9.07 -2.25 2.65
N ALA A 92 8.84 -0.93 2.78
CA ALA A 92 9.55 0.08 2.01
C ALA A 92 11.05 0.09 2.30
N ARG A 93 11.45 0.00 3.58
CA ARG A 93 12.86 -0.11 3.95
C ARG A 93 13.51 -1.35 3.36
N ALA A 94 12.84 -2.50 3.45
CA ALA A 94 13.33 -3.74 2.90
C ALA A 94 13.43 -3.70 1.37
N TYR A 95 12.45 -3.08 0.70
CA TYR A 95 12.48 -2.87 -0.75
C TYR A 95 13.67 -2.00 -1.15
N CYS A 96 13.85 -0.85 -0.50
CA CYS A 96 14.97 0.05 -0.76
C CYS A 96 16.32 -0.66 -0.59
N ARG A 97 16.50 -1.41 0.50
CA ARG A 97 17.73 -2.18 0.74
C ARG A 97 17.95 -3.27 -0.32
N LYS A 98 16.92 -4.04 -0.65
CA LYS A 98 17.02 -5.16 -1.60
C LYS A 98 17.42 -4.70 -3.01
N PHE A 99 16.92 -3.54 -3.44
CA PHE A 99 17.13 -3.01 -4.77
C PHE A 99 18.13 -1.85 -4.81
N SER A 100 18.89 -1.64 -3.72
CA SER A 100 19.90 -0.57 -3.59
C SER A 100 19.38 0.80 -4.03
N ILE A 101 18.14 1.13 -3.64
CA ILE A 101 17.51 2.40 -3.99
C ILE A 101 18.30 3.55 -3.34
N PRO A 102 18.76 4.56 -4.11
CA PRO A 102 19.55 5.67 -3.58
C PRO A 102 18.82 6.42 -2.48
N GLU A 103 19.56 6.85 -1.45
CA GLU A 103 18.98 7.60 -0.32
C GLU A 103 18.39 8.94 -0.76
N ASN A 104 19.03 9.61 -1.71
CA ASN A 104 18.64 10.92 -2.26
C ASN A 104 17.46 10.86 -3.25
N LEU A 105 17.02 9.68 -3.68
CA LEU A 105 15.80 9.56 -4.50
C LEU A 105 14.59 10.02 -3.68
N GLU A 106 13.70 10.83 -4.24
CA GLU A 106 12.48 11.22 -3.54
C GLU A 106 11.58 9.99 -3.32
N LYS A 107 10.99 9.90 -2.13
CA LYS A 107 10.14 8.76 -1.72
C LYS A 107 8.89 9.27 -1.05
N ARG A 108 7.73 8.74 -1.44
CA ARG A 108 6.44 9.07 -0.80
C ARG A 108 5.60 7.84 -0.51
N PHE A 109 4.71 7.98 0.47
CA PHE A 109 3.68 6.99 0.77
C PHE A 109 2.33 7.54 0.35
N ASP A 110 1.61 6.79 -0.49
CA ASP A 110 0.29 7.16 -0.96
C ASP A 110 -0.77 6.21 -0.40
N LEU A 111 -1.98 6.72 -0.19
CA LEU A 111 -3.17 5.90 0.05
C LEU A 111 -4.11 6.01 -1.13
N VAL A 112 -4.51 4.87 -1.69
CA VAL A 112 -5.50 4.79 -2.77
C VAL A 112 -6.76 4.16 -2.24
N GLU A 113 -7.85 4.91 -2.23
CA GLU A 113 -9.17 4.41 -1.85
C GLU A 113 -9.98 4.11 -3.11
N VAL A 114 -10.29 2.83 -3.32
CA VAL A 114 -11.05 2.35 -4.48
C VAL A 114 -12.46 1.99 -4.03
N LEU A 115 -13.42 2.81 -4.45
CA LEU A 115 -14.83 2.61 -4.11
C LEU A 115 -15.51 1.70 -5.13
N HIS A 116 -16.10 0.62 -4.64
CA HIS A 116 -16.88 -0.33 -5.45
C HIS A 116 -18.38 -0.26 -5.15
N SER A 117 -19.16 -0.44 -6.22
CA SER A 117 -20.58 -0.80 -6.18
C SER A 117 -20.77 -2.10 -6.94
N GLY A 118 -20.97 -3.20 -6.19
CA GLY A 118 -20.96 -4.54 -6.75
C GLY A 118 -19.61 -4.87 -7.38
N ARG A 119 -19.59 -5.13 -8.70
CA ARG A 119 -18.35 -5.41 -9.46
C ARG A 119 -17.71 -4.17 -10.09
N ARG A 120 -18.42 -3.03 -10.13
CA ARG A 120 -17.96 -1.81 -10.79
C ARG A 120 -17.14 -0.93 -9.83
N VAL A 121 -16.01 -0.42 -10.31
CA VAL A 121 -15.28 0.69 -9.67
C VAL A 121 -16.09 1.96 -9.93
N GLN A 122 -16.50 2.65 -8.87
CA GLN A 122 -17.26 3.88 -8.96
C GLN A 122 -16.38 5.11 -8.87
N ASP A 123 -15.36 5.05 -8.01
CA ASP A 123 -14.45 6.17 -7.78
C ASP A 123 -13.10 5.67 -7.27
N ILE A 124 -12.07 6.49 -7.49
CA ILE A 124 -10.71 6.28 -6.99
C ILE A 124 -10.22 7.61 -6.42
N ALA A 125 -10.02 7.66 -5.11
CA ALA A 125 -9.39 8.78 -4.43
C ALA A 125 -7.91 8.46 -4.18
N LEU A 126 -7.02 9.35 -4.62
CA LEU A 126 -5.59 9.30 -4.33
C LEU A 126 -5.28 10.34 -3.26
N HIS A 127 -4.67 9.90 -2.16
CA HIS A 127 -4.11 10.76 -1.13
C HIS A 127 -2.60 10.63 -1.18
N GLU A 128 -1.94 11.61 -1.80
CA GLU A 128 -0.48 11.66 -1.87
C GLU A 128 0.13 12.08 -0.54
N ASN A 129 1.37 11.65 -0.27
CA ASN A 129 2.09 12.00 0.96
C ASN A 129 1.29 11.67 2.24
N TYR A 130 0.52 10.58 2.18
CA TYR A 130 -0.42 10.15 3.21
C TYR A 130 0.26 9.87 4.58
N MET A 131 1.55 9.54 4.56
CA MET A 131 2.38 9.51 5.76
C MET A 131 3.83 9.88 5.43
N SER A 132 4.54 10.40 6.45
CA SER A 132 5.95 10.75 6.31
C SER A 132 6.83 9.54 6.01
N PHE A 133 7.76 9.74 5.08
CA PHE A 133 8.86 8.82 4.84
C PHE A 133 10.01 9.18 5.79
N SER A 134 10.15 8.44 6.89
CA SER A 134 11.33 8.54 7.76
C SER A 134 12.12 7.24 7.72
N LEU A 135 13.40 7.35 7.36
CA LEU A 135 14.39 6.27 7.48
C LEU A 135 14.93 6.17 8.92
N THR A 136 14.76 7.21 9.74
CA THR A 136 15.23 7.26 11.13
C THR A 136 14.18 6.70 12.08
N GLU A 137 14.17 5.38 12.20
CA GLU A 137 13.93 4.78 13.52
C GLU A 137 15.31 4.36 14.01
N VAL A 138 15.91 5.16 14.90
CA VAL A 138 17.04 4.73 15.71
C VAL A 138 16.55 3.49 16.47
N PRO A 139 17.24 2.34 16.42
CA PRO A 139 16.86 1.20 17.24
C PRO A 139 16.85 1.67 18.69
N SER A 140 15.69 1.62 19.35
CA SER A 140 15.63 1.70 20.81
C SER A 140 16.34 0.46 21.36
N GLY A 141 17.66 0.53 21.49
CA GLY A 141 18.47 -0.61 21.93
C GLY A 141 19.90 -0.64 21.42
N THR A 142 20.63 0.48 21.44
CA THR A 142 22.09 0.42 21.51
C THR A 142 22.53 1.41 22.57
N ILE A 143 22.57 0.91 23.80
CA ILE A 143 23.40 1.48 24.86
C ILE A 143 24.82 1.01 24.51
N LEU A 144 25.69 1.96 24.16
CA LEU A 144 27.14 1.77 24.27
C LEU A 144 27.53 1.92 25.74
#